data_AF-A0A954P507-F1
#
_entry.id   AF-A0A954P507-F1
#
_cell.length_a   1.000
_cell.length_b   1.000
_cell.length_c   1.000
_cell.angle_alpha   90.00
_cell.angle_beta   90.00
_cell.angle_gamma   90.00
#
_symmetry.space_group_name_H-M   'P 1'
#
loop_
_entity.id
_entity.type
_entity.pdbx_description
1 polymer ?
#
loop_
_entity_poly.entity_id
_entity_poly.type
_entity_poly.pdbx_seq_one_letter_code
_entity_poly.pdbx_strand_id
1 'polypeptide(L)'
;YADYARTFPGQREAMLDSVNRLDPRWLADRIQCPTFLRGGPPWGLAPLDEVTELAKAIGPHAEVFPGTGSRSQDGIQHDLWIARQLGLKSPILPEHWRTDPAVTGHR
;
A
#
# COMPACT_ATOMS: atom_id res chain seq x y z
N TYR A 1 -12.69 -10.92 10.26
CA TYR A 1 -13.97 -11.45 9.74
C TYR A 1 -14.26 -12.89 10.17
N ALA A 2 -13.27 -13.78 10.20
CA ALA A 2 -13.49 -15.20 10.54
C ALA A 2 -14.15 -15.41 11.92
N ASP A 3 -13.73 -14.69 12.96
CA ASP A 3 -14.31 -14.85 14.31
C ASP A 3 -15.76 -14.37 14.42
N TYR A 4 -16.11 -13.26 13.75
CA TYR A 4 -17.49 -12.79 13.71
C TYR A 4 -18.39 -13.80 12.99
N ALA A 5 -17.97 -14.28 11.82
CA ALA A 5 -18.72 -15.27 11.05
C ALA A 5 -18.83 -16.63 11.78
N ARG A 6 -17.82 -17.00 12.58
CA ARG A 6 -17.87 -18.20 13.44
C ARG A 6 -18.86 -18.03 14.58
N THR A 7 -18.97 -16.85 15.17
CA THR A 7 -19.86 -16.56 16.30
C THR A 7 -21.32 -16.35 15.84
N PHE A 8 -21.52 -15.75 14.67
CA PHE A 8 -22.84 -15.44 14.11
C PHE A 8 -22.98 -16.00 12.68
N PRO A 9 -23.04 -17.34 12.52
CA PRO A 9 -23.03 -17.97 11.19
C PRO A 9 -24.20 -17.52 10.30
N GLY A 10 -25.37 -17.27 10.87
CA GLY A 10 -26.55 -16.77 10.13
C GLY A 10 -26.43 -15.33 9.62
N GLN A 11 -25.44 -14.56 10.10
CA GLN A 11 -25.20 -13.18 9.67
C GLN A 11 -24.01 -13.07 8.68
N ARG A 12 -23.40 -14.19 8.31
CA ARG A 12 -22.18 -14.21 7.48
C ARG A 12 -22.37 -13.46 6.16
N GLU A 13 -23.45 -13.74 5.43
CA GLU A 13 -23.70 -13.13 4.12
C GLU A 13 -23.93 -11.62 4.24
N ALA A 14 -24.76 -11.19 5.20
CA ALA A 14 -25.03 -9.78 5.45
C ALA A 14 -23.76 -9.01 5.86
N MET A 15 -22.89 -9.63 6.68
CA MET A 15 -21.59 -9.07 7.03
C MET A 15 -20.70 -8.93 5.78
N LEU A 16 -20.60 -9.99 4.96
CA LEU A 16 -19.78 -9.96 3.75
C LEU A 16 -20.25 -8.89 2.77
N ASP A 17 -21.56 -8.75 2.55
CA ASP A 17 -22.13 -7.69 1.70
C ASP A 17 -21.76 -6.30 2.24
N SER A 18 -21.88 -6.09 3.55
CA SER A 18 -21.54 -4.82 4.18
C SER A 18 -20.06 -4.46 4.03
N VAL A 19 -19.16 -5.42 4.24
CA VAL A 19 -17.70 -5.23 4.10
C VAL A 19 -17.33 -5.01 2.64
N ASN A 20 -17.94 -5.75 1.73
CA ASN A 20 -17.66 -5.66 0.29
C ASN A 20 -17.95 -4.25 -0.26
N ARG A 21 -18.91 -3.51 0.30
CA ARG A 21 -19.18 -2.11 -0.08
C ARG A 21 -18.02 -1.15 0.23
N LEU A 22 -17.09 -1.55 1.10
CA LEU A 22 -15.90 -0.77 1.46
C LEU A 22 -14.66 -1.20 0.68
N ASP A 23 -14.80 -2.14 -0.27
CA ASP A 23 -13.66 -2.61 -1.05
C ASP A 23 -13.18 -1.51 -2.02
N PRO A 24 -11.91 -1.08 -1.92
CA PRO A 24 -11.37 -0.01 -2.77
C PRO A 24 -11.34 -0.38 -4.25
N ARG A 25 -11.44 -1.67 -4.62
CA ARG A 25 -11.50 -2.12 -6.01
C ARG A 25 -12.71 -1.55 -6.76
N TRP A 26 -13.81 -1.25 -6.06
CA TRP A 26 -14.99 -0.61 -6.67
C TRP A 26 -14.76 0.84 -7.11
N LEU A 27 -13.67 1.46 -6.65
CA LEU A 27 -13.29 2.83 -6.99
C LEU A 27 -12.06 2.88 -7.90
N ALA A 28 -11.45 1.74 -8.22
CA ALA A 28 -10.15 1.68 -8.87
C ALA A 28 -10.14 2.35 -10.26
N ASP A 29 -11.21 2.17 -11.04
CA ASP A 29 -11.39 2.80 -12.35
C ASP A 29 -11.53 4.33 -12.30
N ARG A 30 -11.92 4.87 -11.13
CA ARG A 30 -12.06 6.31 -10.89
C ARG A 30 -10.75 6.97 -10.44
N ILE A 31 -9.72 6.19 -10.13
CA ILE A 31 -8.43 6.72 -9.69
C ILE A 31 -7.64 7.19 -10.91
N GLN A 32 -7.46 8.51 -11.01
CA GLN A 32 -6.76 9.17 -12.13
C GLN A 32 -5.45 9.84 -11.67
N CYS A 33 -5.14 9.81 -10.38
CA CYS A 33 -3.95 10.42 -9.82
C CYS A 33 -2.84 9.38 -9.61
N PRO A 34 -1.55 9.77 -9.74
CA PRO A 34 -0.43 8.93 -9.35
C PRO A 34 -0.63 8.39 -7.93
N THR A 35 -0.54 7.08 -7.78
CA THR A 35 -0.90 6.35 -6.57
C THR A 35 0.23 5.40 -6.20
N PHE A 36 0.71 5.52 -4.97
CA PHE A 36 1.69 4.63 -4.38
C PHE A 36 0.98 3.59 -3.51
N LEU A 37 1.23 2.31 -3.77
CA LEU A 37 0.69 1.20 -2.99
C LEU A 37 1.82 0.38 -2.37
N ARG A 38 1.75 0.17 -1.04
CA ARG A 38 2.71 -0.67 -0.32
C ARG A 38 2.11 -2.04 -0.03
N GLY A 39 2.73 -3.09 -0.57
CA GLY A 39 2.41 -4.47 -0.23
C GLY A 39 3.13 -4.90 1.05
N GLY A 40 2.41 -5.56 1.96
CA GLY A 40 2.95 -6.16 3.18
C GLY A 40 3.15 -7.68 3.04
N PRO A 41 3.52 -8.36 4.14
CA PRO A 41 3.68 -9.81 4.15
C PRO A 41 2.34 -10.54 3.95
N PRO A 42 2.34 -11.83 3.56
CA PRO A 42 1.13 -12.61 3.28
C PRO A 42 0.11 -12.69 4.42
N TRP A 43 0.57 -12.61 5.68
CA TRP A 43 -0.25 -12.63 6.88
C TRP A 43 -0.64 -11.23 7.39
N GLY A 44 -0.23 -10.18 6.68
CA GLY A 44 -0.53 -8.79 7.02
C GLY A 44 -1.94 -8.37 6.60
N LEU A 45 -2.33 -7.15 6.98
CA LEU A 45 -3.62 -6.56 6.60
C LEU A 45 -3.72 -6.19 5.11
N ALA A 46 -2.57 -6.03 4.44
CA ALA A 46 -2.48 -5.71 3.01
C ALA A 46 -1.39 -6.56 2.36
N PRO A 47 -1.62 -7.85 2.11
CA PRO A 47 -0.66 -8.73 1.45
C PRO A 47 -0.25 -8.18 0.08
N LEU A 48 1.01 -8.38 -0.31
CA LEU A 48 1.54 -7.91 -1.59
C LEU A 48 0.70 -8.37 -2.79
N ASP A 49 0.19 -9.60 -2.78
CA ASP A 49 -0.61 -10.13 -3.88
C ASP A 49 -1.94 -9.38 -4.01
N GLU A 50 -2.65 -9.13 -2.91
CA GLU A 50 -3.92 -8.38 -2.94
C GLU A 50 -3.71 -6.92 -3.35
N VAL A 51 -2.63 -6.30 -2.89
CA VAL A 51 -2.24 -4.94 -3.29
C VAL A 51 -1.90 -4.87 -4.77
N THR A 52 -1.26 -5.92 -5.30
CA THR A 52 -0.94 -6.02 -6.73
C THR A 52 -2.21 -6.14 -7.58
N GLU A 53 -3.22 -6.88 -7.12
CA GLU A 53 -4.51 -6.94 -7.81
C GLU A 53 -5.25 -5.59 -7.79
N LEU A 54 -5.21 -4.85 -6.67
CA LEU A 54 -5.73 -3.49 -6.61
C LEU A 54 -4.99 -2.57 -7.60
N ALA A 55 -3.67 -2.65 -7.67
CA ALA A 55 -2.88 -1.85 -8.59
C ALA A 55 -3.24 -2.14 -10.06
N LYS A 56 -3.45 -3.41 -10.42
CA LYS A 56 -3.93 -3.80 -11.76
C LYS A 56 -5.30 -3.18 -12.07
N ALA A 57 -6.19 -3.13 -11.09
CA ALA A 57 -7.51 -2.50 -11.25
C ALA A 57 -7.42 -0.97 -11.44
N ILE A 58 -6.46 -0.31 -10.78
CA ILE A 58 -6.18 1.13 -10.95
C ILE A 58 -5.48 1.40 -12.29
N GLY A 59 -4.69 0.44 -12.76
CA GLY A 59 -4.00 0.53 -14.04
C GLY A 59 -2.76 1.44 -13.99
N PRO A 60 -2.53 2.29 -15.00
CA PRO A 60 -1.26 2.99 -15.20
C PRO A 60 -0.92 4.01 -14.12
N HIS A 61 -1.89 4.37 -13.27
CA HIS A 61 -1.70 5.34 -12.20
C HIS A 61 -1.15 4.73 -10.91
N ALA A 62 -1.08 3.41 -10.79
CA ALA A 62 -0.61 2.75 -9.58
C ALA A 62 0.81 2.19 -9.74
N GLU A 63 1.63 2.39 -8.71
CA GLU A 63 2.91 1.73 -8.53
C GLU A 63 2.92 0.94 -7.23
N VAL A 64 3.37 -0.32 -7.29
CA VAL A 64 3.44 -1.22 -6.14
C VAL A 64 4.87 -1.32 -5.64
N PHE A 65 5.04 -1.13 -4.33
CA PHE A 65 6.29 -1.32 -3.63
C PHE A 65 6.16 -2.47 -2.64
N PRO A 66 6.96 -3.55 -2.78
CA PRO A 66 7.07 -4.58 -1.76
C PRO A 66 7.67 -3.95 -0.50
N GLY A 67 6.89 -3.87 0.57
CA GLY A 67 7.35 -3.37 1.85
C GLY A 67 8.44 -4.27 2.42
N THR A 68 9.44 -3.67 3.06
CA THR A 68 10.57 -4.41 3.64
C THR A 68 10.29 -4.85 5.07
N GLY A 69 9.19 -4.38 5.67
CA GLY A 69 8.86 -4.58 7.09
C GLY A 69 9.59 -3.62 8.02
N SER A 70 10.49 -2.77 7.49
CA SER A 70 11.14 -1.69 8.24
C SER A 70 10.44 -0.36 7.99
N ARG A 71 10.00 0.29 9.07
CA ARG A 71 9.35 1.60 8.99
C ARG A 71 10.23 2.66 8.33
N SER A 72 11.54 2.66 8.59
CA SER A 72 12.46 3.64 8.01
C SER A 72 12.63 3.43 6.51
N GLN A 73 12.88 2.20 6.07
CA GLN A 73 13.09 1.88 4.66
C GLN A 73 11.81 2.09 3.84
N ASP A 74 10.66 1.65 4.35
CA ASP A 74 9.37 1.89 3.69
C ASP A 74 9.08 3.40 3.59
N GLY A 75 9.42 4.17 4.62
CA GLY A 75 9.29 5.63 4.61
C GLY A 75 10.20 6.30 3.58
N ILE A 76 11.45 5.86 3.49
CA ILE A 76 12.41 6.35 2.48
C ILE A 76 11.90 6.08 1.06
N GLN A 77 11.38 4.87 0.78
CA GLN A 77 10.83 4.54 -0.54
C GLN A 77 9.63 5.42 -0.92
N HIS A 78 8.74 5.67 0.05
CA HIS A 78 7.62 6.58 -0.14
C HIS A 78 8.09 8.01 -0.46
N ASP A 79 9.05 8.54 0.28
CA ASP A 79 9.53 9.91 0.07
C ASP A 79 10.33 10.06 -1.23
N LEU A 80 11.06 9.02 -1.64
CA LEU A 80 11.68 8.94 -2.97
C LEU A 80 10.63 8.95 -4.08
N TRP A 81 9.54 8.21 -3.91
CA TRP A 81 8.43 8.23 -4.86
C TRP A 81 7.80 9.62 -4.96
N ILE A 82 7.50 10.27 -3.83
CA ILE A 82 6.98 11.65 -3.80
C ILE A 82 7.92 12.61 -4.52
N ALA A 83 9.21 12.55 -4.20
CA ALA A 83 10.21 13.42 -4.83
C ALA A 83 10.20 13.29 -6.35
N ARG A 84 10.10 12.06 -6.87
CA ARG A 84 9.99 11.79 -8.31
C ARG A 84 8.71 12.36 -8.90
N GLN A 85 7.55 12.15 -8.26
CA GLN A 85 6.28 12.69 -8.76
C GLN A 85 6.28 14.23 -8.81
N LEU A 86 6.98 14.88 -7.89
CA LEU A 86 7.06 16.34 -7.78
C LEU A 86 8.25 16.96 -8.55
N GLY A 87 9.10 16.15 -9.19
CA GLY A 87 10.30 16.63 -9.90
C GLY A 87 11.38 17.22 -8.97
N LEU A 88 11.41 16.79 -7.70
CA LEU A 88 12.44 17.21 -6.74
C LEU A 88 13.75 16.45 -6.98
N LYS A 89 14.88 17.12 -6.79
CA LYS A 89 16.22 16.52 -6.93
C LYS A 89 16.54 15.49 -5.84
N SER A 90 15.92 15.62 -4.66
CA SER A 90 16.14 14.76 -3.51
C SER A 90 14.88 14.67 -2.64
N PRO A 91 14.66 13.55 -1.93
CA PRO A 91 13.55 13.41 -0.99
C PRO A 91 13.72 14.32 0.23
N ILE A 92 12.60 14.77 0.80
CA ILE A 92 12.57 15.55 2.03
C ILE A 92 12.48 14.57 3.20
N LEU A 93 13.64 14.09 3.66
CA LEU A 93 13.73 13.11 4.73
C LEU A 93 13.97 13.77 6.10
N PRO A 94 13.42 13.20 7.20
CA PRO A 94 13.83 13.53 8.56
C PRO A 94 15.33 13.36 8.76
N GLU A 95 15.95 14.22 9.59
CA GLU A 95 17.39 14.23 9.87
C GLU A 95 17.95 12.83 10.16
N HIS A 96 17.25 12.07 11.02
CA HIS A 96 17.66 10.74 11.49
C HIS A 96 17.54 9.63 10.43
N TRP A 97 16.98 9.89 9.25
CA TRP A 97 16.92 8.93 8.13
C TRP A 97 17.92 9.25 7.02
N ARG A 98 18.52 10.45 7.00
CA ARG A 98 19.42 10.89 5.92
C ARG A 98 20.72 10.10 5.86
N THR A 99 21.13 9.48 6.95
CA THR A 99 22.33 8.64 7.04
C THR A 99 22.07 7.18 6.71
N ASP A 100 20.82 6.79 6.41
CA ASP A 100 20.50 5.41 6.05
C ASP A 100 21.18 5.05 4.71
N PRO A 101 21.84 3.88 4.60
CA PRO A 101 22.47 3.42 3.36
C PRO A 101 21.51 3.39 2.16
N ALA A 102 20.22 3.17 2.40
CA ALA A 102 19.19 3.20 1.36
C ALA A 102 19.01 4.60 0.73
N VAL A 103 19.44 5.66 1.42
CA VAL A 103 19.38 7.06 0.96
C VAL A 103 20.69 7.49 0.31
N THR A 104 21.83 7.03 0.84
CA THR A 104 23.16 7.52 0.44
C THR A 104 23.77 6.78 -0.75
N GLY A 105 23.15 5.69 -1.23
CA GLY A 105 23.55 5.00 -2.46
C GLY A 105 24.82 4.13 -2.32
N HIS A 106 25.34 3.95 -1.11
CA HIS A 106 26.44 3.03 -0.84
C HIS A 106 25.89 1.61 -0.64
N ARG A 107 25.97 0.80 -1.71
CA ARG A 107 25.94 -0.67 -1.61
C ARG A 107 27.30 -1.18 -1.16
#